data_AF-A0A6S7E8T9-F1
#
_entry.id   AF-A0A6S7E8T9-F1
#
_cell.length_a   1.000
_cell.length_b   1.000
_cell.length_c   1.000
_cell.angle_alpha   90.00
_cell.angle_beta   90.00
_cell.angle_gamma   90.00
#
_symmetry.space_group_name_H-M   'P 1'
#
loop_
_entity.id
_entity.type
_entity.pdbx_description
1 polymer ?
#
loop_
_entity_poly.entity_id
_entity_poly.type
_entity_poly.pdbx_seq_one_letter_code
_entity_poly.pdbx_strand_id
1 'polypeptide(L)'
;MSSPPKIDETDRRILRALRADGRLTNLKLAEQVGLSPTPCWNRVKALEDAGVIEGYAALLNQKALGLPDTVMIEVTLEHHDDDTLARFGEAITRLPQVVEAFLVTGEYDYLIKVAVAGTEGYEEFLRKRLYKLPGVRHSRSTFVLKRLKHTPSVEP
;
A
#
# COMPACT_ATOMS: atom_id res chain seq x y z
N MET A 1 21.78 -1.53 8.23
CA MET A 1 21.02 -1.98 7.05
C MET A 1 21.72 -3.23 6.52
N SER A 2 21.06 -4.39 6.59
CA SER A 2 21.55 -5.64 6.02
C SER A 2 21.75 -5.46 4.51
N SER A 3 22.80 -6.05 3.93
CA SER A 3 22.98 -6.03 2.48
C SER A 3 21.73 -6.60 1.78
N PRO A 4 21.28 -6.00 0.66
CA PRO A 4 20.10 -6.48 -0.03
C PRO A 4 20.30 -7.96 -0.43
N PRO A 5 19.28 -8.80 -0.32
CA PRO A 5 19.37 -10.20 -0.74
C PRO A 5 19.78 -10.27 -2.20
N LYS A 6 20.68 -11.20 -2.53
CA LYS A 6 21.20 -11.36 -3.89
C LYS A 6 20.14 -12.04 -4.76
N ILE A 7 19.40 -11.26 -5.53
CA ILE A 7 18.36 -11.71 -6.46
C ILE A 7 19.00 -12.02 -7.82
N ASP A 8 18.88 -13.26 -8.28
CA ASP A 8 19.35 -13.66 -9.62
C ASP A 8 18.26 -13.50 -10.69
N GLU A 9 18.58 -13.81 -11.95
CA GLU A 9 17.62 -13.65 -13.07
C GLU A 9 16.45 -14.63 -12.99
N THR A 10 16.66 -15.82 -12.42
CA THR A 10 15.57 -16.79 -12.20
C THR A 10 14.62 -16.24 -11.14
N ASP A 11 15.14 -15.65 -10.07
CA ASP A 11 14.32 -14.99 -9.05
C ASP A 11 13.53 -13.81 -9.63
N ARG A 12 14.13 -12.98 -10.50
CA ARG A 12 13.39 -11.91 -11.20
C ARG A 12 12.25 -12.44 -12.06
N ARG A 13 12.44 -13.59 -12.74
CA ARG A 13 11.37 -14.22 -13.54
C ARG A 13 10.23 -14.72 -12.64
N ILE A 14 10.56 -15.30 -11.48
CA ILE A 14 9.59 -15.70 -10.46
C ILE A 14 8.78 -14.49 -9.99
N LEU A 15 9.46 -13.40 -9.60
CA LEU A 15 8.83 -12.18 -9.12
C LEU A 15 7.93 -11.54 -10.18
N ARG A 16 8.37 -11.49 -11.45
CA ARG A 16 7.55 -11.00 -12.57
C ARG A 16 6.27 -11.82 -12.76
N ALA A 17 6.38 -13.15 -12.71
CA ALA A 17 5.23 -14.04 -12.86
C ALA A 17 4.23 -13.88 -11.70
N LEU A 18 4.71 -13.90 -10.45
CA LEU A 18 3.86 -13.76 -9.26
C LEU A 18 3.26 -12.36 -9.13
N ARG A 19 3.96 -11.31 -9.56
CA ARG A 19 3.40 -9.96 -9.64
C ARG A 19 2.23 -9.87 -10.61
N ALA A 20 2.33 -10.56 -11.76
CA ALA A 20 1.27 -10.57 -12.76
C ALA A 20 0.06 -11.42 -12.30
N ASP A 21 0.33 -12.58 -11.69
CA ASP A 21 -0.69 -13.44 -11.10
C ASP A 21 -0.19 -14.09 -9.79
N GLY A 22 -0.57 -13.47 -8.67
CA GLY A 22 -0.22 -13.98 -7.34
C GLY A 22 -0.95 -15.26 -6.94
N ARG A 23 -1.85 -15.79 -7.77
CA ARG A 23 -2.59 -17.05 -7.52
C ARG A 23 -2.00 -18.23 -8.28
N LEU A 24 -0.87 -18.07 -8.98
CA LEU A 24 -0.21 -19.17 -9.67
C LEU A 24 0.09 -20.31 -8.71
N THR A 25 -0.24 -21.54 -9.12
CA THR A 25 0.24 -22.71 -8.42
C THR A 25 1.74 -22.84 -8.64
N ASN A 26 2.45 -23.39 -7.67
CA ASN A 26 3.89 -23.63 -7.80
C ASN A 26 4.25 -24.45 -9.05
N LEU A 27 3.38 -25.39 -9.46
CA LEU A 27 3.56 -26.16 -10.70
C LEU A 27 3.56 -25.27 -11.95
N LYS A 28 2.56 -24.39 -12.10
CA LYS A 28 2.47 -23.46 -13.24
C LYS A 28 3.60 -22.43 -13.23
N LEU A 29 3.93 -21.93 -12.04
CA LEU A 29 5.05 -21.00 -11.88
C LEU A 29 6.36 -21.65 -12.34
N ALA A 30 6.64 -22.86 -11.87
CA ALA A 30 7.84 -23.61 -12.21
C ALA A 30 7.96 -23.81 -13.73
N GLU A 31 6.86 -24.19 -14.38
CA GLU A 31 6.78 -24.31 -15.84
C GLU A 31 7.11 -22.98 -16.56
N GLN A 32 6.51 -21.88 -16.13
CA GLN A 32 6.77 -20.54 -16.72
C GLN A 32 8.22 -20.06 -16.54
N VAL A 33 8.84 -20.39 -15.41
CA VAL A 33 10.22 -19.97 -15.12
C VAL A 33 11.28 -21.00 -15.56
N GLY A 34 10.87 -22.15 -16.11
CA GLY A 34 11.78 -23.19 -16.60
C GLY A 34 12.49 -23.95 -15.49
N LEU A 35 11.79 -24.21 -14.38
CA LEU A 35 12.27 -24.99 -13.24
C LEU A 35 11.39 -26.24 -13.02
N SER A 36 11.92 -27.21 -12.28
CA SER A 36 11.06 -28.23 -11.67
C SER A 36 10.34 -27.68 -10.42
N PRO A 37 9.24 -28.29 -9.96
CA PRO A 37 8.43 -27.73 -8.87
C PRO A 37 9.20 -27.51 -7.56
N THR A 38 10.06 -28.43 -7.16
CA THR A 38 10.82 -28.36 -5.90
C THR A 38 11.77 -27.16 -5.82
N PRO A 39 12.70 -26.93 -6.79
CA PRO A 39 13.58 -25.77 -6.76
C PRO A 39 12.82 -24.44 -6.94
N CYS A 40 11.70 -24.43 -7.67
CA CYS A 40 10.84 -23.25 -7.76
C CYS A 40 10.28 -22.88 -6.37
N TRP A 41 9.73 -23.86 -5.66
CA TRP A 41 9.17 -23.67 -4.31
C TRP A 41 10.23 -23.17 -3.33
N ASN A 42 11.42 -23.77 -3.33
CA ASN A 42 12.52 -23.35 -2.47
C ASN A 42 12.92 -21.88 -2.72
N ARG A 43 12.93 -21.43 -3.98
CA ARG A 43 13.25 -20.05 -4.35
C ARG A 43 12.16 -19.07 -3.92
N VAL A 44 10.89 -19.38 -4.17
CA VAL A 44 9.75 -18.55 -3.70
C VAL A 44 9.82 -18.39 -2.19
N LYS A 45 9.98 -19.50 -1.46
CA LYS A 45 10.12 -19.47 -0.01
C LYS A 45 11.31 -18.63 0.45
N ALA A 46 12.47 -18.74 -0.21
CA ALA A 46 13.63 -17.91 0.13
C ALA A 46 13.37 -16.42 -0.12
N LEU A 47 12.63 -16.05 -1.17
CA LEU A 47 12.24 -14.66 -1.46
C LEU A 47 11.23 -14.12 -0.43
N GLU A 48 10.32 -14.96 0.03
CA GLU A 48 9.39 -14.65 1.13
C GLU A 48 10.14 -14.48 2.46
N ASP A 49 10.96 -15.46 2.84
CA ASP A 49 11.75 -15.46 4.08
C ASP A 49 12.73 -14.26 4.14
N ALA A 50 13.24 -13.82 2.98
CA ALA A 50 14.09 -12.64 2.85
C ALA A 50 13.35 -11.30 2.81
N GLY A 51 12.00 -11.31 2.82
CA GLY A 51 11.17 -10.11 2.74
C GLY A 51 11.19 -9.42 1.37
N VAL A 52 11.67 -10.10 0.32
CA VAL A 52 11.58 -9.60 -1.07
C VAL A 52 10.14 -9.68 -1.55
N ILE A 53 9.42 -10.74 -1.15
CA ILE A 53 7.97 -10.84 -1.31
C ILE A 53 7.36 -10.42 0.03
N GLU A 54 6.79 -9.23 0.07
CA GLU A 54 6.12 -8.70 1.28
C GLU A 54 4.77 -9.37 1.55
N GLY A 55 4.15 -9.97 0.54
CA GLY A 55 2.92 -10.74 0.68
C GLY A 55 2.12 -10.87 -0.61
N TYR A 56 0.94 -11.47 -0.48
CA TYR A 56 -0.02 -11.67 -1.58
C TYR A 56 -1.37 -11.10 -1.18
N ALA A 57 -1.98 -10.31 -2.08
CA ALA A 57 -3.27 -9.68 -1.82
C ALA A 57 -4.21 -9.81 -3.02
N ALA A 58 -5.51 -9.94 -2.72
CA ALA A 58 -6.56 -9.79 -3.73
C ALA A 58 -6.78 -8.30 -4.03
N LEU A 59 -6.88 -7.96 -5.32
CA LEU A 59 -7.21 -6.60 -5.75
C LEU A 59 -8.72 -6.48 -5.88
N LEU A 60 -9.33 -5.72 -4.98
CA LEU A 60 -10.79 -5.61 -4.89
C LEU A 60 -11.32 -4.43 -5.72
N ASN A 61 -12.53 -4.60 -6.26
CA ASN A 61 -13.24 -3.52 -6.92
C ASN A 61 -13.86 -2.58 -5.88
N GLN A 62 -13.14 -1.48 -5.60
CA GLN A 62 -13.53 -0.44 -4.66
C GLN A 62 -14.97 0.09 -4.90
N LYS A 63 -15.38 0.33 -6.15
CA LYS A 63 -16.72 0.83 -6.48
C LYS A 63 -17.80 -0.22 -6.18
N ALA A 64 -17.55 -1.48 -6.49
CA ALA A 64 -18.49 -2.57 -6.21
C ALA A 64 -18.70 -2.79 -4.70
N LEU A 65 -17.74 -2.36 -3.87
CA LEU A 65 -17.82 -2.41 -2.41
C LEU A 65 -18.41 -1.13 -1.78
N GLY A 66 -18.99 -0.23 -2.58
CA GLY A 66 -19.66 0.97 -2.06
C GLY A 66 -18.72 2.11 -1.65
N LEU A 67 -17.45 2.06 -2.07
CA LEU A 67 -16.46 3.11 -1.79
C LEU A 67 -16.01 3.82 -3.07
N PRO A 68 -16.91 4.32 -3.94
CA PRO A 68 -16.57 4.75 -5.30
C PRO A 68 -15.50 5.84 -5.40
N ASP A 69 -15.32 6.65 -4.35
CA ASP A 69 -14.48 7.84 -4.41
C ASP A 69 -13.13 7.63 -3.74
N THR A 70 -12.10 8.18 -4.37
CA THR A 70 -10.76 8.29 -3.80
C THR A 70 -10.47 9.75 -3.49
N VAL A 71 -10.01 10.04 -2.27
CA VAL A 71 -9.64 11.40 -1.86
C VAL A 71 -8.19 11.40 -1.42
N MET A 72 -7.42 12.34 -1.94
CA MET A 72 -6.07 12.66 -1.46
C MET A 72 -6.19 13.76 -0.42
N ILE A 73 -5.58 13.58 0.74
CA ILE A 73 -5.64 14.53 1.85
C ILE A 73 -4.21 14.87 2.27
N GLU A 74 -3.90 16.15 2.23
CA GLU A 74 -2.71 16.76 2.80
C GLU A 74 -3.02 17.10 4.26
N VAL A 75 -2.16 16.71 5.20
CA VAL A 75 -2.35 16.94 6.64
C VAL A 75 -1.11 17.65 7.20
N THR A 76 -1.36 18.74 7.92
CA THR A 76 -0.35 19.47 8.70
C THR A 76 -0.64 19.31 10.18
N LEU A 77 0.38 18.98 10.96
CA LEU A 77 0.28 18.86 12.40
C LEU A 77 0.54 20.19 13.12
N GLU A 78 0.14 20.26 14.39
CA GLU A 78 0.39 21.43 15.24
C GLU A 78 1.86 21.53 15.65
N HIS A 79 2.47 20.37 15.90
CA HIS A 79 3.86 20.23 16.30
C HIS A 79 4.56 19.16 15.44
N HIS A 80 5.84 19.37 15.17
CA HIS A 80 6.66 18.51 14.32
C HIS A 80 7.76 17.79 15.12
N ASP A 81 7.55 17.60 16.43
CA ASP A 81 8.41 16.77 17.25
C ASP A 81 8.17 15.27 16.96
N ASP A 82 9.18 14.45 17.22
CA ASP A 82 9.17 13.02 16.91
C ASP A 82 8.00 12.26 17.55
N ASP A 83 7.60 12.65 18.77
CA ASP A 83 6.50 12.00 19.50
C ASP A 83 5.14 12.32 18.86
N THR A 84 4.92 13.57 18.46
CA THR A 84 3.71 13.96 17.73
C THR A 84 3.60 13.26 16.37
N LEU A 85 4.68 13.23 15.58
CA LEU A 85 4.71 12.52 14.30
C LEU A 85 4.48 11.01 14.48
N ALA A 86 5.13 10.38 15.46
CA ALA A 86 4.97 8.95 15.73
C ALA A 86 3.53 8.59 16.13
N ARG A 87 2.91 9.36 17.04
CA ARG A 87 1.53 9.11 17.48
C ARG A 87 0.52 9.27 16.35
N PHE A 88 0.66 10.31 15.53
CA PHE A 88 -0.22 10.49 14.37
C PHE A 88 -0.04 9.35 13.37
N GLY A 89 1.22 9.01 13.05
CA GLY A 89 1.57 7.92 12.14
C GLY A 89 1.02 6.56 12.59
N GLU A 90 1.10 6.23 13.87
CA GLU A 90 0.49 5.01 14.38
C GLU A 90 -1.03 5.05 14.30
N ALA A 91 -1.66 6.17 14.67
CA ALA A 91 -3.11 6.27 14.70
C ALA A 91 -3.74 6.23 13.30
N ILE A 92 -3.11 6.86 12.29
CA ILE A 92 -3.65 6.91 10.92
C ILE A 92 -3.66 5.52 10.26
N THR A 93 -2.65 4.67 10.53
CA THR A 93 -2.57 3.31 9.95
C THR A 93 -3.68 2.38 10.41
N ARG A 94 -4.36 2.71 11.51
CA ARG A 94 -5.48 1.91 12.05
C ARG A 94 -6.82 2.26 11.41
N LEU A 95 -6.89 3.29 10.56
CA LEU A 95 -8.12 3.71 9.92
C LEU A 95 -8.36 2.92 8.63
N PRO A 96 -9.43 2.10 8.53
CA PRO A 96 -9.65 1.24 7.37
C PRO A 96 -9.94 1.99 6.06
N GLN A 97 -10.39 3.25 6.15
CA GLN A 97 -10.58 4.11 4.99
C GLN A 97 -9.25 4.56 4.37
N VAL A 98 -8.16 4.57 5.14
CA VAL A 98 -6.82 4.97 4.68
C VAL A 98 -6.19 3.78 3.96
N VAL A 99 -5.96 3.95 2.66
CA VAL A 99 -5.37 2.92 1.80
C VAL A 99 -3.85 3.10 1.70
N GLU A 100 -3.39 4.35 1.68
CA GLU A 100 -1.96 4.69 1.69
C GLU A 100 -1.76 5.95 2.53
N ALA A 101 -0.65 6.02 3.27
CA ALA A 101 -0.27 7.20 4.05
C ALA A 101 1.25 7.38 3.97
N PHE A 102 1.68 8.61 3.72
CA PHE A 102 3.09 8.95 3.53
C PHE A 102 3.46 10.11 4.43
N LEU A 103 4.58 10.00 5.14
CA LEU A 103 5.31 11.14 5.68
C LEU A 103 6.10 11.76 4.51
N VAL A 104 5.91 13.05 4.25
CA VAL A 104 6.45 13.71 3.07
C VAL A 104 7.25 14.96 3.44
N THR A 105 8.15 15.36 2.53
CA THR A 105 8.76 16.69 2.58
C THR A 105 7.84 17.69 1.88
N GLY A 106 7.67 18.90 2.41
CA GLY A 106 6.90 19.96 1.75
C GLY A 106 6.17 20.87 2.74
N GLU A 107 5.07 21.47 2.30
CA GLU A 107 4.21 22.33 3.12
C GLU A 107 3.32 21.54 4.12
N TYR A 108 3.24 20.23 3.95
CA TYR A 108 2.41 19.32 4.73
C TYR A 108 3.26 18.16 5.23
N ASP A 109 2.91 17.63 6.39
CA ASP A 109 3.65 16.53 7.01
C ASP A 109 3.25 15.19 6.40
N TYR A 110 1.95 15.00 6.14
CA TYR A 110 1.43 13.76 5.59
C TYR A 110 0.62 13.95 4.32
N LEU A 111 0.79 13.04 3.37
CA LEU A 111 -0.12 12.83 2.26
C LEU A 111 -0.79 11.48 2.43
N ILE A 112 -2.12 11.48 2.53
CA ILE A 112 -2.90 10.25 2.72
C ILE A 112 -3.90 10.07 1.59
N LYS A 113 -4.14 8.82 1.22
CA LYS A 113 -5.10 8.40 0.20
C LYS A 113 -6.19 7.58 0.88
N VAL A 114 -7.44 8.02 0.75
CA VAL A 114 -8.58 7.36 1.35
C VAL A 114 -9.61 6.90 0.32
N ALA A 115 -10.28 5.79 0.60
CA ALA A 115 -11.42 5.28 -0.15
C ALA A 115 -12.71 5.50 0.65
N VAL A 116 -13.71 6.17 0.05
CA VAL A 116 -14.91 6.65 0.76
C VAL A 116 -16.18 6.52 -0.08
N ALA A 117 -17.32 6.51 0.61
CA ALA A 117 -18.65 6.42 0.02
C ALA A 117 -19.25 7.81 -0.23
N GLY A 118 -18.84 8.48 -1.31
CA GLY A 118 -19.36 9.82 -1.60
C GLY A 118 -18.82 10.90 -0.68
N THR A 119 -19.39 12.09 -0.83
CA THR A 119 -19.12 13.24 0.03
C THR A 119 -19.61 13.03 1.45
N GLU A 120 -20.69 12.27 1.66
CA GLU A 120 -21.21 11.92 2.99
C GLU A 120 -20.24 11.02 3.76
N GLY A 121 -19.77 9.93 3.13
CA GLY A 121 -18.77 9.06 3.75
C GLY A 121 -17.45 9.77 4.02
N TYR A 122 -17.09 10.75 3.17
CA TYR A 122 -15.93 11.60 3.39
C TYR A 122 -16.10 12.57 4.56
N GLU A 123 -17.25 13.26 4.69
CA GLU A 123 -17.57 14.11 5.85
C GLU A 123 -17.48 13.30 7.15
N GLU A 124 -18.07 12.11 7.16
CA GLU A 124 -18.03 11.22 8.32
C GLU A 124 -16.60 10.84 8.68
N PHE A 125 -15.78 10.48 7.68
CA PHE A 125 -14.37 10.16 7.89
C PHE A 125 -13.63 11.34 8.53
N LEU A 126 -13.79 12.56 8.01
CA LEU A 126 -13.14 13.74 8.58
C LEU A 126 -13.55 13.97 10.04
N ARG A 127 -14.85 14.13 10.28
CA ARG A 127 -15.38 14.52 11.60
C ARG A 127 -15.22 13.43 12.65
N LYS A 128 -15.46 12.17 12.28
CA LYS A 128 -15.47 11.07 13.25
C LYS A 128 -14.14 10.35 13.39
N ARG A 129 -13.17 10.57 12.49
CA ARG A 129 -11.86 9.92 12.51
C ARG A 129 -10.73 10.93 12.41
N LEU A 130 -10.49 11.54 11.24
CA LEU A 130 -9.28 12.32 10.98
C LEU A 130 -9.08 13.46 11.99
N TYR A 131 -10.10 14.29 12.22
CA TYR A 131 -10.00 15.43 13.15
C TYR A 131 -9.99 15.03 14.63
N LYS A 132 -10.16 13.74 14.93
CA LYS A 132 -9.97 13.20 16.28
C LYS A 132 -8.57 12.65 16.49
N LEU A 133 -7.75 12.58 15.44
CA LEU A 133 -6.35 12.20 15.59
C LEU A 133 -5.59 13.31 16.31
N PRO A 134 -4.61 12.95 17.16
CA PRO A 134 -3.87 13.93 17.94
C PRO A 134 -3.06 14.84 17.01
N GLY A 135 -3.08 16.14 17.32
CA GLY A 135 -2.18 17.12 16.72
C GLY A 135 -2.52 17.54 15.29
N VAL A 136 -3.70 17.24 14.73
CA VAL A 136 -4.09 17.74 13.40
C VAL A 136 -4.41 19.24 13.47
N ARG A 137 -3.59 20.06 12.81
CA ARG A 137 -3.79 21.51 12.71
C ARG A 137 -4.68 21.89 11.53
N HIS A 138 -4.38 21.32 10.37
CA HIS A 138 -5.06 21.64 9.12
C HIS A 138 -5.05 20.44 8.19
N SER A 139 -6.07 20.36 7.33
CA SER A 139 -6.08 19.41 6.22
C SER A 139 -6.66 20.03 4.96
N ARG A 140 -6.10 19.65 3.82
CA ARG A 140 -6.61 20.03 2.50
C ARG A 140 -6.86 18.76 1.68
N SER A 141 -7.99 18.73 0.99
CA SER A 141 -8.45 17.50 0.33
C SER A 141 -8.80 17.70 -1.12
N THR A 142 -8.45 16.72 -1.94
CA THR A 142 -8.68 16.70 -3.38
C THR A 142 -9.34 15.39 -3.77
N PHE A 143 -10.53 15.49 -4.37
CA PHE A 143 -11.23 14.33 -4.93
C PHE A 143 -10.59 13.92 -6.25
N VAL A 144 -10.27 12.64 -6.39
CA VAL A 144 -9.71 12.08 -7.62
C VAL A 144 -10.84 11.92 -8.64
N LEU A 145 -10.80 12.70 -9.71
CA LEU A 145 -11.79 12.62 -10.79
C LEU A 145 -11.69 11.31 -11.58
N LYS A 146 -10.47 10.85 -11.86
CA LYS A 146 -10.21 9.62 -12.61
C LYS A 146 -8.82 9.08 -12.29
N ARG A 147 -8.76 7.80 -11.92
CA ARG A 147 -7.49 7.06 -11.81
C ARG A 147 -7.03 6.62 -13.20
N LEU A 148 -5.92 7.18 -13.68
CA LEU A 148 -5.37 6.88 -15.01
C LEU A 148 -4.62 5.54 -15.08
N LYS A 149 -3.93 5.17 -13.99
CA LYS A 149 -3.16 3.92 -13.88
C LYS A 149 -3.25 3.37 -12.46
N HIS A 150 -3.23 2.05 -12.33
CA HIS A 150 -3.08 1.37 -11.06
C HIS A 150 -2.22 0.12 -11.27
N THR A 151 -1.10 0.05 -10.55
CA THR A 151 -0.21 -1.11 -10.54
C THR A 151 0.09 -1.43 -9.08
N PRO A 152 -0.29 -2.62 -8.57
CA PRO A 152 -0.21 -2.90 -7.13
C PRO A 152 1.19 -3.11 -6.57
N SER A 153 2.17 -3.43 -7.43
CA SER A 153 3.54 -3.72 -7.02
C SER A 153 4.55 -3.29 -8.08
N VAL A 154 5.79 -3.07 -7.66
CA VAL A 154 6.92 -2.59 -8.47
C VAL A 154 7.43 -3.65 -9.46
N GLU A 155 8.18 -3.24 -10.48
CA GLU A 155 8.85 -4.17 -11.38
C GLU A 155 10.20 -4.64 -10.76
N PRO A 156 10.50 -5.96 -10.70
CA PRO A 156 11.70 -6.52 -10.05
C PRO A 156 12.95 -6.63 -10.93
#